data_AF-G0WD53-F1
#
_entry.id   AF-G0WD53-F1
#
_cell.length_a   1.000
_cell.length_b   1.000
_cell.length_c   1.000
_cell.angle_alpha   90.00
_cell.angle_beta   90.00
_cell.angle_gamma   90.00
#
_symmetry.space_group_name_H-M   'P 1'
#
loop_
_entity.id
_entity.type
_entity.pdbx_description
1 polymer ?
#
loop_
_entity_poly.entity_id
_entity_poly.type
_entity_poly.pdbx_seq_one_letter_code
_entity_poly.pdbx_strand_id
1 'polypeptide(L)'
;MGSGDLNLLKSWNPKLMKNRKKVWETEQEILKEEQKLLERKKEIEKERQFNELLNAERDIDGVDSSSSSSTIKNKASTGLEWMYENNVPDEKEDYLLGKKKLDTSVIKRQESNTEENKMLKKTGERTSTKKKFDLSSEDPMAKMKQAYLLKKKSTLKRGSTTTNTRPSGGITKPGRNMVQSRSKPNVNASKKKLIRMTV
;
A
#
# COMPACT_ATOMS: atom_id res chain seq x y z
N MET A 1 -52.72 -4.68 -29.30
CA MET A 1 -51.43 -5.41 -29.34
C MET A 1 -50.54 -4.99 -28.16
N GLY A 2 -50.77 -5.53 -26.97
CA GLY A 2 -50.00 -5.19 -25.77
C GLY A 2 -49.71 -6.42 -24.92
N SER A 3 -48.99 -7.39 -25.48
CA SER A 3 -48.58 -8.61 -24.76
C SER A 3 -47.08 -8.54 -24.46
N GLY A 4 -46.69 -7.62 -23.56
CA GLY A 4 -45.36 -7.59 -22.97
C GLY A 4 -45.39 -8.17 -21.57
N ASP A 5 -44.34 -8.89 -21.15
CA ASP A 5 -44.23 -9.43 -19.79
C ASP A 5 -44.33 -8.30 -18.75
N LEU A 6 -45.43 -8.27 -18.01
CA LEU A 6 -45.76 -7.27 -16.99
C LEU A 6 -44.64 -7.15 -15.93
N ASN A 7 -43.88 -8.23 -15.72
CA ASN A 7 -42.79 -8.23 -14.74
C ASN A 7 -41.62 -7.35 -15.18
N LEU A 8 -41.44 -7.07 -16.46
CA LEU A 8 -40.39 -6.15 -16.93
C LEU A 8 -40.66 -4.70 -16.54
N LEU A 9 -41.90 -4.36 -16.20
CA LEU A 9 -42.28 -3.05 -15.67
C LEU A 9 -42.07 -2.95 -14.14
N LYS A 10 -41.69 -4.05 -13.48
CA LYS A 10 -41.47 -4.07 -12.02
C LYS A 10 -40.00 -3.82 -11.69
N SER A 11 -39.76 -2.88 -10.80
CA SER A 11 -38.41 -2.46 -10.38
C SER A 11 -37.63 -3.53 -9.61
N TRP A 12 -38.31 -4.49 -8.99
CA TRP A 12 -37.69 -5.57 -8.23
C TRP A 12 -37.28 -6.78 -9.09
N ASN A 13 -37.68 -6.82 -10.38
CA ASN A 13 -37.39 -7.96 -11.24
C ASN A 13 -35.88 -8.09 -11.52
N PRO A 14 -35.22 -9.21 -11.18
CA PRO A 14 -33.79 -9.39 -11.38
C PRO A 14 -33.39 -9.42 -12.87
N LYS A 15 -34.33 -9.79 -13.75
CA LYS A 15 -34.10 -9.86 -15.20
C LYS A 15 -33.99 -8.48 -15.86
N LEU A 16 -34.45 -7.43 -15.18
CA LEU A 16 -34.37 -6.06 -15.69
C LEU A 16 -32.90 -5.66 -15.87
N MET A 17 -32.55 -5.10 -17.03
CA MET A 17 -31.16 -4.71 -17.36
C MET A 17 -30.53 -3.78 -16.31
N LYS A 18 -31.32 -2.88 -15.71
CA LYS A 18 -30.89 -2.00 -14.62
C LYS A 18 -30.44 -2.76 -13.38
N ASN A 19 -31.12 -3.84 -13.02
CA ASN A 19 -30.81 -4.64 -11.84
C ASN A 19 -29.64 -5.58 -12.12
N ARG A 20 -29.60 -6.19 -13.31
CA ARG A 20 -28.42 -6.95 -13.76
C ARG A 20 -27.15 -6.10 -13.73
N LYS A 21 -27.24 -4.84 -14.17
CA LYS A 21 -26.13 -3.90 -14.10
C LYS A 21 -25.66 -3.66 -12.65
N LYS A 22 -26.59 -3.42 -11.72
CA LYS A 22 -26.24 -3.24 -10.30
C LYS A 22 -25.55 -4.46 -9.71
N VAL A 23 -26.09 -5.66 -9.97
CA VAL A 23 -25.50 -6.93 -9.53
C VAL A 23 -24.08 -7.06 -10.08
N TRP A 24 -23.91 -6.81 -11.39
CA TRP A 24 -22.59 -6.86 -12.02
C TRP A 24 -21.62 -5.83 -11.41
N GLU A 25 -22.05 -4.60 -11.15
CA GLU A 25 -21.22 -3.58 -10.48
C GLU A 25 -20.76 -4.04 -9.09
N THR A 26 -21.67 -4.61 -8.29
CA THR A 26 -21.34 -5.15 -6.96
C THR A 26 -20.41 -6.36 -7.02
N GLU A 27 -20.63 -7.27 -7.97
CA GLU A 27 -19.75 -8.43 -8.19
C GLU A 27 -18.35 -7.97 -8.61
N GLN A 28 -18.26 -6.97 -9.49
CA GLN A 28 -16.98 -6.39 -9.90
C GLN A 28 -16.24 -5.69 -8.77
N GLU A 29 -16.97 -5.02 -7.87
CA GLU A 29 -16.37 -4.41 -6.68
C GLU A 29 -15.81 -5.48 -5.73
N ILE A 30 -16.60 -6.53 -5.44
CA ILE A 30 -16.17 -7.66 -4.62
C ILE A 30 -14.93 -8.34 -5.21
N LEU A 31 -14.91 -8.62 -6.52
CA LEU A 31 -13.75 -9.21 -7.18
C LEU A 31 -12.49 -8.34 -7.04
N LYS A 32 -12.62 -7.01 -7.11
CA LYS A 32 -11.49 -6.08 -6.89
C LYS A 32 -11.01 -6.09 -5.45
N GLU A 33 -11.92 -6.22 -4.49
CA GLU A 33 -11.57 -6.34 -3.07
C GLU A 33 -10.85 -7.66 -2.80
N GLU A 34 -11.35 -8.76 -3.33
CA GLU A 34 -10.71 -10.08 -3.24
C GLU A 34 -9.31 -10.08 -3.84
N GLN A 35 -9.11 -9.47 -5.01
CA GLN A 35 -7.79 -9.31 -5.63
C GLN A 35 -6.81 -8.55 -4.72
N LYS A 36 -7.24 -7.43 -4.13
CA LYS A 36 -6.41 -6.67 -3.19
C LYS A 36 -6.08 -7.46 -1.92
N LEU A 37 -7.03 -8.25 -1.43
CA LEU A 37 -6.80 -9.13 -0.28
C LEU A 37 -5.82 -10.25 -0.60
N LEU A 38 -5.90 -10.84 -1.80
CA LEU A 38 -4.95 -11.85 -2.27
C LEU A 38 -3.53 -11.28 -2.40
N GLU A 39 -3.40 -10.06 -2.94
CA GLU A 39 -2.13 -9.35 -3.00
C GLU A 39 -1.53 -9.17 -1.60
N ARG A 40 -2.31 -8.65 -0.64
CA ARG A 40 -1.87 -8.52 0.76
C ARG A 40 -1.50 -9.86 1.40
N LYS A 41 -2.27 -10.92 1.18
CA LYS A 41 -1.95 -12.24 1.71
C LYS A 41 -0.62 -12.75 1.16
N LYS A 42 -0.34 -12.49 -0.12
CA LYS A 42 0.93 -12.84 -0.75
C LYS A 42 2.10 -12.04 -0.19
N GLU A 43 1.90 -10.77 0.14
CA GLU A 43 2.91 -9.94 0.83
C GLU A 43 3.23 -10.49 2.22
N ILE A 44 2.20 -10.77 3.03
CA ILE A 44 2.36 -11.34 4.37
C ILE A 44 3.09 -12.70 4.33
N GLU A 45 2.75 -13.56 3.36
CA GLU A 45 3.39 -14.87 3.24
C GLU A 45 4.87 -14.73 2.85
N LYS A 46 5.23 -13.76 1.98
CA LYS A 46 6.63 -13.46 1.66
C LYS A 46 7.39 -12.93 2.88
N GLU A 47 6.79 -12.02 3.64
CA GLU A 47 7.39 -11.52 4.88
C GLU A 47 7.61 -12.64 5.89
N ARG A 48 6.65 -13.56 6.00
CA ARG A 48 6.76 -14.74 6.86
C ARG A 48 7.89 -15.66 6.43
N GLN A 49 7.97 -15.99 5.14
CA GLN A 49 9.04 -16.84 4.59
C GLN A 49 10.42 -16.21 4.79
N PHE A 50 10.54 -14.89 4.58
CA PHE A 50 11.78 -14.17 4.82
C PHE A 50 12.19 -14.19 6.30
N ASN A 51 11.24 -13.93 7.21
CA ASN A 51 11.49 -13.98 8.65
C ASN A 51 11.86 -15.40 9.13
N GLU A 52 11.28 -16.44 8.54
CA GLU A 52 11.60 -17.83 8.86
C GLU A 52 13.04 -18.17 8.46
N LEU A 53 13.48 -17.81 7.25
CA LEU A 53 14.87 -17.98 6.81
C LEU A 53 15.84 -17.20 7.70
N LEU A 54 15.49 -15.95 8.05
CA LEU A 54 16.32 -15.11 8.89
C LEU A 54 16.44 -15.65 10.32
N ASN A 55 15.36 -16.23 10.86
CA ASN A 55 15.42 -16.92 12.16
C ASN A 55 16.24 -18.21 12.08
N ALA A 56 16.09 -18.99 11.00
CA ALA A 56 16.87 -20.22 10.81
C ALA A 56 18.39 -19.93 10.71
N GLU A 57 18.79 -18.86 10.02
CA GLU A 57 20.20 -18.45 9.95
C GLU A 57 20.75 -18.09 11.34
N ARG A 58 19.98 -17.34 12.13
CA ARG A 58 20.37 -17.01 13.52
C ARG A 58 20.55 -18.24 14.40
N ASP A 59 19.68 -19.25 14.23
CA ASP A 59 19.75 -20.50 14.99
C ASP A 59 20.98 -21.33 14.58
N ILE A 60 21.40 -21.28 13.29
CA ILE A 60 22.61 -21.95 12.78
C ILE A 60 23.88 -21.28 13.28
N ASP A 61 23.92 -19.94 13.30
CA ASP A 61 25.09 -19.16 13.73
C ASP A 61 25.38 -19.26 15.24
N GLY A 62 24.55 -19.97 16.02
CA GLY A 62 24.82 -20.26 17.43
C GLY A 62 24.85 -19.03 18.35
N VAL A 63 24.36 -17.88 17.87
CA VAL A 63 24.27 -16.66 18.68
C VAL A 63 23.06 -16.79 19.60
N ASP A 64 23.33 -17.17 20.84
CA ASP A 64 22.35 -17.28 21.92
C ASP A 64 21.35 -16.12 21.92
N SER A 65 20.11 -16.44 21.59
CA SER A 65 18.98 -15.52 21.41
C SER A 65 18.56 -14.78 22.70
N SER A 66 19.25 -15.02 23.82
CA SER A 66 18.98 -14.48 25.15
C SER A 66 19.79 -13.24 25.53
N SER A 67 20.99 -13.01 24.96
CA SER A 67 21.91 -11.97 25.45
C SER A 67 21.98 -10.69 24.58
N SER A 68 21.73 -10.77 23.27
CA SER A 68 21.79 -9.61 22.33
C SER A 68 20.40 -9.18 21.78
N SER A 69 19.35 -9.71 22.38
CA SER A 69 18.00 -9.81 21.80
C SER A 69 17.24 -8.49 21.65
N SER A 70 17.52 -7.47 22.47
CA SER A 70 16.79 -6.19 22.39
C SER A 70 17.37 -5.23 21.35
N THR A 71 18.69 -5.21 21.18
CA THR A 71 19.33 -4.28 20.24
C THR A 71 19.20 -4.75 18.79
N ILE A 72 19.30 -6.06 18.51
CA ILE A 72 19.21 -6.59 17.13
C ILE A 72 17.75 -6.62 16.62
N LYS A 73 16.77 -6.99 17.46
CA LYS A 73 15.35 -6.99 17.07
C LYS A 73 14.80 -5.58 16.80
N ASN A 74 15.32 -4.56 17.48
CA ASN A 74 14.97 -3.16 17.23
C ASN A 74 15.66 -2.57 15.99
N LYS A 75 16.81 -3.10 15.56
CA LYS A 75 17.53 -2.67 14.35
C LYS A 75 16.81 -3.07 13.06
N ALA A 76 16.29 -4.30 13.01
CA ALA A 76 15.56 -4.80 11.85
C ALA A 76 14.16 -4.17 11.69
N SER A 77 13.44 -3.92 12.79
CA SER A 77 12.08 -3.36 12.74
C SER A 77 12.04 -1.86 12.39
N THR A 78 13.13 -1.14 12.64
CA THR A 78 13.22 0.30 12.36
C THR A 78 13.69 0.58 10.93
N GLY A 79 14.17 -0.43 10.19
CA GLY A 79 14.76 -0.24 8.85
C GLY A 79 16.08 0.56 8.87
N LEU A 80 16.66 0.74 10.06
CA LEU A 80 17.93 1.43 10.30
C LEU A 80 19.12 0.44 10.28
N GLU A 81 18.90 -0.79 9.81
CA GLU A 81 19.94 -1.82 9.63
C GLU A 81 21.13 -1.26 8.85
N TRP A 82 20.91 -0.65 7.69
CA TRP A 82 21.95 -0.04 6.84
C TRP A 82 22.73 1.09 7.51
N MET A 83 22.16 1.73 8.55
CA MET A 83 22.78 2.85 9.27
C MET A 83 23.63 2.38 10.46
N TYR A 84 23.29 1.22 11.05
CA TYR A 84 23.97 0.65 12.21
C TYR A 84 24.69 -0.68 11.94
N GLU A 85 24.66 -1.14 10.69
CA GLU A 85 25.62 -2.10 10.17
C GLU A 85 26.96 -1.36 10.16
N ASN A 86 27.79 -1.66 11.16
CA ASN A 86 29.07 -1.01 11.44
C ASN A 86 30.07 -1.27 10.30
N ASN A 87 29.82 -0.66 9.15
CA ASN A 87 30.65 -0.64 7.94
C ASN A 87 31.33 0.73 7.77
N VAL A 88 31.44 1.52 8.83
CA VAL A 88 32.50 2.53 8.90
C VAL A 88 33.70 1.78 9.47
N PRO A 89 34.70 1.40 8.67
CA PRO A 89 35.89 0.80 9.22
C PRO A 89 36.49 1.81 10.21
N ASP A 90 36.79 1.34 11.43
CA ASP A 90 37.43 2.11 12.52
C ASP A 90 38.62 2.93 12.02
N GLU A 91 39.24 2.49 10.92
CA GLU A 91 40.28 3.22 10.20
C GLU A 91 39.94 4.68 9.93
N LYS A 92 38.71 5.00 9.53
CA LYS A 92 38.30 6.40 9.27
C LYS A 92 38.34 7.23 10.55
N GLU A 93 37.87 6.67 11.66
CA GLU A 93 37.88 7.34 12.97
C GLU A 93 39.31 7.44 13.52
N ASP A 94 40.14 6.41 13.31
CA ASP A 94 41.56 6.39 13.70
C ASP A 94 42.40 7.42 12.94
N TYR A 95 42.09 7.70 11.67
CA TYR A 95 42.71 8.80 10.92
C TYR A 95 42.25 10.18 11.42
N LEU A 96 40.98 10.33 11.78
CA LEU A 96 40.45 11.58 12.36
C LEU A 96 40.97 11.84 13.78
N LEU A 97 41.19 10.79 14.56
CA LEU A 97 41.77 10.84 15.91
C LEU A 97 43.31 10.88 15.90
N GLY A 98 43.94 10.83 14.72
CA GLY A 98 45.39 10.90 14.56
C GLY A 98 46.16 9.68 15.08
N LYS A 99 45.48 8.56 15.35
CA LYS A 99 46.13 7.32 15.80
C LYS A 99 46.87 6.60 14.68
N LYS A 100 46.41 6.74 13.44
CA LYS A 100 47.07 6.20 12.23
C LYS A 100 47.59 7.34 11.36
N LYS A 101 48.82 7.21 10.85
CA LYS A 101 49.42 8.18 9.91
C LYS A 101 48.76 8.05 8.54
N LEU A 102 48.44 9.18 7.91
CA LEU A 102 47.89 9.22 6.55
C LEU A 102 48.95 8.79 5.54
N ASP A 103 48.80 7.61 4.96
CA ASP A 103 49.66 7.15 3.87
C ASP A 103 49.26 7.82 2.55
N THR A 104 50.27 8.15 1.72
CA THR A 104 50.08 8.83 0.42
C THR A 104 49.21 8.04 -0.57
N SER A 105 49.07 6.74 -0.36
CA SER A 105 48.18 5.84 -1.11
C SER A 105 46.69 6.09 -0.83
N VAL A 106 46.31 6.53 0.37
CA VAL A 106 44.90 6.87 0.70
C VAL A 106 44.49 8.18 0.02
N ILE A 107 45.40 9.15 -0.03
CA ILE A 107 45.19 10.44 -0.71
C ILE A 107 45.04 10.21 -2.23
N LYS A 108 45.90 9.39 -2.83
CA LYS A 108 45.86 9.08 -4.26
C LYS A 108 44.58 8.32 -4.69
N ARG A 109 44.02 7.49 -3.80
CA ARG A 109 42.74 6.77 -4.04
C ARG A 109 41.52 7.70 -4.07
N GLN A 110 41.56 8.84 -3.39
CA GLN A 110 40.48 9.85 -3.47
C GLN A 110 40.50 10.58 -4.82
N GLU A 111 41.70 10.89 -5.33
CA GLU A 111 41.87 11.56 -6.62
C GLU A 111 41.36 10.69 -7.78
N SER A 112 41.69 9.39 -7.80
CA SER A 112 41.23 8.46 -8.84
C SER A 112 39.70 8.27 -8.87
N ASN A 113 39.05 8.19 -7.69
CA ASN A 113 37.58 8.10 -7.60
C ASN A 113 36.87 9.38 -8.11
N THR A 114 37.53 10.52 -7.99
CA THR A 114 37.00 11.81 -8.46
C THR A 114 37.15 11.94 -9.98
N GLU A 115 38.19 11.34 -10.56
CA GLU A 115 38.44 11.28 -12.00
C GLU A 115 37.58 10.24 -12.73
N GLU A 116 37.36 9.06 -12.14
CA GLU A 116 36.44 8.04 -12.68
C GLU A 116 35.00 8.57 -12.77
N ASN A 117 34.54 9.32 -11.76
CA ASN A 117 33.23 10.00 -11.78
C ASN A 117 33.13 11.12 -12.84
N LYS A 118 34.26 11.70 -13.28
CA LYS A 118 34.32 12.67 -14.38
C LYS A 118 34.40 11.97 -15.75
N MET A 119 35.07 10.83 -15.87
CA MET A 119 35.14 10.05 -17.11
C MET A 119 33.81 9.38 -17.49
N LEU A 120 33.00 8.96 -16.51
CA LEU A 120 31.66 8.41 -16.79
C LEU A 120 30.67 9.42 -17.39
N LYS A 121 30.93 10.74 -17.27
CA LYS A 121 30.08 11.79 -17.85
C LYS A 121 30.41 12.15 -19.30
N LYS A 122 31.54 11.65 -19.85
CA LYS A 122 32.07 12.08 -21.16
C LYS A 122 31.82 11.08 -22.30
N THR A 123 31.36 9.86 -22.02
CA THR A 123 31.21 8.78 -23.03
C THR A 123 29.76 8.55 -23.50
N GLY A 124 28.84 9.48 -23.24
CA GLY A 124 27.40 9.33 -23.47
C GLY A 124 26.82 9.89 -24.78
N GLU A 125 27.63 10.43 -25.70
CA GLU A 125 27.15 10.94 -26.99
C GLU A 125 27.55 10.01 -28.14
N ARG A 126 26.80 8.92 -28.30
CA ARG A 126 26.76 8.16 -29.56
C ARG A 126 25.32 7.91 -29.98
N THR A 127 25.01 8.41 -31.16
CA THR A 127 23.75 8.30 -31.89
C THR A 127 23.33 6.84 -32.05
N SER A 128 22.28 6.46 -31.34
CA SER A 128 21.55 5.23 -31.64
C SER A 128 20.07 5.55 -31.72
N THR A 129 19.49 5.36 -32.90
CA THR A 129 18.05 5.35 -33.16
C THR A 129 17.43 4.09 -32.56
N LYS A 130 17.56 3.92 -31.24
CA LYS A 130 16.77 2.97 -30.46
C LYS A 130 15.54 3.72 -29.98
N LYS A 131 14.35 3.20 -30.29
CA LYS A 131 13.11 3.68 -29.66
C LYS A 131 13.32 3.57 -28.15
N LYS A 132 13.42 4.73 -27.48
CA LYS A 132 13.53 4.80 -26.02
C LYS A 132 12.21 4.25 -25.48
N PHE A 133 12.24 3.06 -24.89
CA PHE A 133 11.12 2.56 -24.10
C PHE A 133 11.10 3.45 -22.85
N ASP A 134 10.18 4.41 -22.80
CA ASP A 134 10.07 5.35 -21.69
C ASP A 134 9.40 4.65 -20.49
N LEU A 135 10.21 3.87 -19.76
CA LEU A 135 9.82 3.24 -18.50
C LEU A 135 9.54 4.27 -17.38
N SER A 136 9.69 5.58 -17.63
CA SER A 136 9.34 6.58 -16.64
C SER A 136 7.83 6.64 -16.39
N SER A 137 7.01 6.03 -17.26
CA SER A 137 5.56 5.90 -17.02
C SER A 137 5.23 4.73 -16.07
N GLU A 138 6.05 3.68 -16.09
CA GLU A 138 5.94 2.48 -15.26
C GLU A 138 6.68 2.58 -13.91
N ASP A 139 7.54 3.58 -13.71
CA ASP A 139 8.20 3.82 -12.42
C ASP A 139 7.16 4.23 -11.34
N PRO A 140 7.08 3.52 -10.20
CA PRO A 140 6.19 3.85 -9.09
C PRO A 140 6.31 5.30 -8.62
N MET A 141 7.51 5.89 -8.67
CA MET A 141 7.76 7.26 -8.23
C MET A 141 7.14 8.28 -9.20
N ALA A 142 7.18 8.02 -10.50
CA ALA A 142 6.53 8.84 -11.50
C ALA A 142 5.00 8.75 -11.41
N LYS A 143 4.46 7.56 -11.15
CA LYS A 143 3.01 7.35 -10.91
C LYS A 143 2.53 8.12 -9.69
N MET A 144 3.31 8.12 -8.61
CA MET A 144 3.04 8.91 -7.41
C MET A 144 3.03 10.42 -7.72
N LYS A 145 4.00 10.89 -8.51
CA LYS A 145 4.06 12.29 -8.96
C LYS A 145 2.86 12.67 -9.82
N GLN A 146 2.44 11.82 -10.74
CA GLN A 146 1.24 12.04 -11.57
C GLN A 146 -0.03 12.09 -10.70
N ALA A 147 -0.19 11.16 -9.75
CA ALA A 147 -1.31 11.14 -8.82
C ALA A 147 -1.36 12.41 -7.96
N TYR A 148 -0.21 12.88 -7.47
CA TYR A 148 -0.10 14.14 -6.73
C TYR A 148 -0.57 15.35 -7.58
N LEU A 149 -0.13 15.41 -8.85
CA LEU A 149 -0.53 16.48 -9.77
C LEU A 149 -2.04 16.45 -10.07
N LEU A 150 -2.62 15.27 -10.27
CA LEU A 150 -4.07 15.11 -10.47
C LEU A 150 -4.88 15.55 -9.25
N LYS A 151 -4.40 15.21 -8.03
CA LYS A 151 -4.99 15.66 -6.78
C LYS A 151 -4.95 17.19 -6.66
N LYS A 152 -3.83 17.82 -7.01
CA LYS A 152 -3.69 19.30 -7.02
C LYS A 152 -4.61 19.95 -8.06
N LYS A 153 -4.77 19.36 -9.25
CA LYS A 153 -5.70 19.87 -10.28
C LYS A 153 -7.17 19.76 -9.84
N SER A 154 -7.55 18.67 -9.18
CA SER A 154 -8.94 18.48 -8.71
C SER A 154 -9.32 19.37 -7.53
N THR A 155 -8.35 19.78 -6.69
CA THR A 155 -8.59 20.79 -5.65
C THR A 155 -8.78 22.17 -6.27
N LEU A 156 -8.00 22.55 -7.28
CA LEU A 156 -8.16 23.83 -7.98
C LEU A 156 -9.50 23.93 -8.74
N LYS A 157 -9.94 22.84 -9.40
CA LYS A 157 -11.21 22.84 -10.17
C LYS A 157 -12.47 22.98 -9.30
N ARG A 158 -12.40 22.62 -8.01
CA ARG A 158 -13.53 22.77 -7.07
C ARG A 158 -13.75 24.21 -6.59
N GLY A 159 -12.81 25.13 -6.86
CA GLY A 159 -12.91 26.53 -6.47
C GLY A 159 -13.63 27.46 -7.47
N SER A 160 -14.00 26.99 -8.68
CA SER A 160 -14.46 27.88 -9.77
C SER A 160 -15.92 27.70 -10.19
N THR A 161 -16.80 27.14 -9.35
CA THR A 161 -18.24 27.06 -9.66
C THR A 161 -19.05 27.88 -8.65
N THR A 162 -18.94 29.20 -8.74
CA THR A 162 -19.92 30.13 -8.18
C THR A 162 -20.72 30.74 -9.32
N THR A 163 -21.72 30.02 -9.81
CA THR A 163 -22.80 30.62 -10.59
C THR A 163 -24.12 30.26 -9.91
N ASN A 164 -24.69 31.27 -9.27
CA ASN A 164 -26.02 31.25 -8.69
C ASN A 164 -27.06 30.81 -9.73
N THR A 165 -27.82 29.78 -9.42
CA THR A 165 -29.11 29.54 -10.08
C THR A 165 -30.07 28.95 -9.05
N ARG A 166 -30.95 29.81 -8.52
CA ARG A 166 -32.12 29.42 -7.72
C ARG A 166 -33.15 28.80 -8.67
N PRO A 167 -33.65 27.57 -8.45
CA PRO A 167 -34.95 27.20 -8.94
C PRO A 167 -35.99 27.52 -7.86
N SER A 168 -36.86 28.48 -8.18
CA SER A 168 -38.15 28.66 -7.49
C SER A 168 -39.05 27.46 -7.79
N GLY A 169 -39.56 26.79 -6.76
CA GLY A 169 -40.68 25.86 -6.94
C GLY A 169 -40.84 24.84 -5.83
N GLY A 170 -41.97 24.94 -5.11
CA GLY A 170 -42.65 23.77 -4.54
C GLY A 170 -42.28 23.39 -3.13
N ILE A 171 -43.01 23.94 -2.16
CA ILE A 171 -43.16 23.37 -0.82
C ILE A 171 -43.95 22.07 -0.96
N THR A 172 -43.35 20.93 -0.64
CA THR A 172 -44.09 19.76 -0.17
C THR A 172 -43.23 18.98 0.81
N LYS A 173 -43.62 19.04 2.09
CA LYS A 173 -43.01 18.28 3.18
C LYS A 173 -43.26 16.79 2.96
N PRO A 174 -42.23 15.91 2.92
CA PRO A 174 -42.46 14.49 3.12
C PRO A 174 -42.59 14.20 4.62
N GLY A 175 -43.64 13.45 4.98
CA GLY A 175 -43.95 13.03 6.34
C GLY A 175 -42.78 12.29 7.00
N ARG A 176 -42.51 12.67 8.25
CA ARG A 176 -41.58 12.04 9.17
C ARG A 176 -42.13 10.67 9.58
N ASN A 177 -41.81 9.61 8.84
CA ASN A 177 -42.06 8.24 9.30
C ASN A 177 -41.07 7.91 10.43
N MET A 178 -41.62 7.80 11.63
CA MET A 178 -40.93 7.37 12.83
C MET A 178 -40.58 5.87 12.68
N VAL A 179 -39.33 5.56 12.32
CA VAL A 179 -38.84 4.19 12.34
C VAL A 179 -38.62 3.80 13.81
N GLN A 180 -39.58 3.08 14.39
CA GLN A 180 -39.34 2.34 15.63
C GLN A 180 -38.30 1.26 15.34
N SER A 181 -37.16 1.35 16.03
CA SER A 181 -36.11 0.35 16.08
C SER A 181 -36.65 -0.95 16.68
N ARG A 182 -37.07 -1.89 15.83
CA ARG A 182 -37.27 -3.28 16.26
C ARG A 182 -35.90 -3.95 16.30
N SER A 183 -35.38 -4.16 17.51
CA SER A 183 -34.21 -5.01 17.75
C SER A 183 -34.48 -6.41 17.20
N LYS A 184 -33.55 -6.96 16.43
CA LYS A 184 -33.60 -8.35 16.00
C LYS A 184 -33.30 -9.24 17.23
N PRO A 185 -34.09 -10.29 17.52
CA PRO A 185 -33.74 -11.23 18.58
C PRO A 185 -32.50 -12.05 18.17
N ASN A 186 -31.54 -12.11 19.09
CA ASN A 186 -30.30 -12.88 19.00
C ASN A 186 -30.61 -14.38 19.06
N VAL A 187 -30.33 -15.12 17.99
CA VAL A 187 -30.65 -16.56 17.84
C VAL A 187 -29.72 -17.48 18.64
N ASN A 188 -28.73 -16.95 19.37
CA ASN A 188 -27.73 -17.78 20.06
C ASN A 188 -27.98 -18.03 21.56
N ALA A 189 -29.16 -17.71 22.10
CA ALA A 189 -29.43 -17.81 23.53
C ALA A 189 -30.04 -19.15 24.02
N SER A 190 -30.32 -20.14 23.15
CA SER A 190 -31.09 -21.33 23.54
C SER A 190 -30.27 -22.62 23.79
N LYS A 191 -28.95 -22.53 24.01
CA LYS A 191 -28.11 -23.71 24.34
C LYS A 191 -27.60 -23.78 25.79
N LYS A 192 -28.30 -23.15 26.73
CA LYS A 192 -28.04 -23.32 28.17
C LYS A 192 -29.35 -23.44 28.97
N LYS A 193 -30.10 -24.51 28.72
CA LYS A 193 -31.09 -25.01 29.67
C LYS A 193 -31.23 -26.52 29.53
N LEU A 194 -30.13 -27.21 29.81
CA LEU A 194 -30.14 -28.62 30.16
C LEU A 194 -29.01 -28.80 31.18
N ILE A 195 -29.25 -29.61 32.21
CA ILE A 195 -28.43 -29.85 33.40
C ILE A 195 -28.79 -28.93 34.58
N ARG A 196 -29.90 -29.27 35.24
CA ARG A 196 -29.95 -29.57 36.69
C ARG A 196 -31.38 -29.95 37.04
N MET A 197 -31.60 -31.24 37.30
CA MET A 197 -32.43 -31.78 38.38
C MET A 197 -32.55 -33.30 38.17
N THR A 198 -31.64 -34.02 38.81
CA THR A 198 -31.81 -35.41 39.25
C THR A 198 -31.31 -35.45 40.69
N VAL A 199 -32.26 -35.50 41.62
CA VAL A 199 -32.18 -36.24 42.88
C VAL A 199 -33.47 -37.05 42.94
#